data_AF-A0A832M4J1-F1
#
_entry.id   AF-A0A832M4J1-F1
#
_cell.length_a   1.000
_cell.length_b   1.000
_cell.length_c   1.000
_cell.angle_alpha   90.00
_cell.angle_beta   90.00
_cell.angle_gamma   90.00
#
_symmetry.space_group_name_H-M   'P 1'
#
loop_
_entity.id
_entity.type
_entity.pdbx_description
1 polymer ?
#
loop_
_entity_poly.entity_id
_entity_poly.type
_entity_poly.pdbx_seq_one_letter_code
_entity_poly.pdbx_strand_id
1 'polypeptide(L)' 'MCHDPMELQEMADNERLSVLIPSELKQEFEALCKVERRSMSAQVVLLIEEAVKRAQEQGKIPDSADKSK' A
#
# COMPACT_ATOMS: atom_id res chain seq x y z
N MET A 1 -12.13 -25.97 -19.80
CA MET A 1 -10.98 -25.06 -19.76
C MET A 1 -10.44 -25.15 -18.36
N CYS A 2 -9.22 -25.66 -18.20
CA CYS A 2 -8.58 -25.84 -16.90
C CYS A 2 -8.38 -24.47 -16.27
N HIS A 3 -8.93 -24.25 -15.07
CA HIS A 3 -8.52 -23.12 -14.25
C HIS A 3 -7.15 -23.46 -13.70
N ASP A 4 -6.13 -22.73 -14.18
CA ASP A 4 -4.77 -22.84 -13.67
C ASP A 4 -4.78 -22.46 -12.18
N PRO A 5 -4.39 -23.37 -11.26
CA PRO A 5 -4.33 -23.08 -9.83
C PRO A 5 -3.18 -22.13 -9.44
N MET A 6 -2.39 -21.68 -10.42
CA MET A 6 -1.19 -20.86 -10.20
C MET A 6 -1.49 -19.40 -9.86
N GLU A 7 -2.67 -18.86 -10.22
CA GLU A 7 -3.04 -17.46 -9.90
C GLU A 7 -3.52 -17.25 -8.45
N LEU A 8 -3.76 -18.33 -7.68
CA LEU A 8 -4.23 -18.24 -6.30
C LEU A 8 -3.09 -18.10 -5.27
N GLN A 9 -1.83 -18.27 -5.69
CA GLN A 9 -0.70 -18.36 -4.77
C GLN A 9 0.04 -17.03 -4.52
N GLU A 10 -0.22 -15.98 -5.30
CA GLU A 10 0.38 -14.64 -5.10
C GLU A 10 -0.38 -13.76 -4.09
N MET A 11 -1.42 -14.28 -3.42
CA MET A 11 -2.22 -13.53 -2.44
C MET A 11 -1.92 -13.92 -0.97
N ALA A 12 -0.82 -14.61 -0.70
CA ALA A 12 -0.62 -15.30 0.58
C ALA A 12 -0.16 -14.45 1.77
N ASP A 13 0.10 -13.14 1.63
CA ASP A 13 0.55 -12.29 2.76
C ASP A 13 0.07 -10.82 2.69
N ASN A 14 -1.15 -10.58 2.18
CA ASN A 14 -1.71 -9.23 2.15
C ASN A 14 -2.79 -9.05 3.22
N GLU A 15 -2.55 -8.10 4.15
CA GLU A 15 -3.54 -7.68 5.15
C GLU A 15 -4.44 -6.54 4.63
N ARG A 16 -5.73 -6.57 4.97
CA ARG A 16 -6.70 -5.56 4.50
C ARG A 16 -6.76 -4.36 5.44
N LEU A 17 -6.39 -3.19 4.92
CA LEU A 17 -6.64 -1.90 5.57
C LEU A 17 -7.95 -1.27 5.03
N SER A 18 -8.87 -0.89 5.92
CA SER A 18 -10.10 -0.15 5.56
C SER A 18 -10.11 1.20 6.28
N VAL A 19 -10.28 2.29 5.53
CA VAL A 19 -10.22 3.66 6.06
C VAL A 19 -11.42 4.50 5.61
N LEU A 20 -11.84 5.43 6.46
CA LEU A 20 -12.79 6.48 6.12
C LEU A 20 -12.00 7.79 5.99
N ILE A 21 -12.17 8.48 4.87
CA ILE A 21 -11.54 9.77 4.59
C ILE A 21 -12.59 10.79 4.13
N PRO A 22 -12.34 12.10 4.31
CA PRO A 22 -13.20 13.13 3.75
C PRO A 22 -13.39 12.96 2.24
N SER A 23 -14.60 13.23 1.74
CA SER A 23 -14.92 13.07 0.32
C SER A 23 -14.07 13.97 -0.58
N GLU A 24 -13.79 15.20 -0.14
CA GLU A 24 -12.93 16.15 -0.86
C GLU A 24 -11.52 15.59 -1.03
N LEU A 25 -10.91 15.08 0.06
CA LEU A 25 -9.58 14.47 0.02
C LEU A 25 -9.53 13.27 -0.94
N LYS A 26 -10.59 12.45 -0.98
CA LYS A 26 -10.67 11.33 -1.95
C LYS A 26 -10.65 11.85 -3.39
N GLN A 27 -11.40 12.90 -3.69
CA GLN A 27 -11.47 13.47 -5.05
C GLN A 27 -10.13 14.05 -5.50
N GLU A 28 -9.44 14.77 -4.61
CA GLU A 28 -8.09 15.28 -4.88
C GLU A 28 -7.09 14.14 -5.11
N PHE A 29 -7.19 13.09 -4.29
CA PHE A 29 -6.34 11.90 -4.44
C PHE A 29 -6.62 11.15 -5.76
N GLU A 30 -7.88 11.04 -6.18
CA GLU A 30 -8.26 10.47 -7.49
C GLU A 30 -7.69 11.29 -8.65
N ALA A 31 -7.66 12.62 -8.53
CA ALA A 31 -7.05 13.49 -9.53
C ALA A 31 -5.53 13.29 -9.61
N LEU A 32 -4.84 13.19 -8.46
CA LEU A 32 -3.41 12.89 -8.39
C LEU A 32 -3.09 11.56 -9.07
N CYS A 33 -3.85 10.50 -8.77
CA CYS A 33 -3.64 9.18 -9.36
C CYS A 33 -3.73 9.20 -10.90
N LYS A 34 -4.63 10.01 -11.46
CA LYS A 34 -4.76 10.20 -12.92
C LYS A 34 -3.53 10.86 -13.53
N VAL A 35 -2.99 11.89 -12.88
CA VAL A 35 -1.76 12.59 -13.32
C VAL A 35 -0.57 11.63 -13.28
N GLU A 36 -0.45 10.85 -12.21
CA GLU A 36 0.64 9.87 -12.05
C GLU A 36 0.43 8.58 -12.84
N ARG A 37 -0.71 8.41 -13.51
CA ARG A 37 -1.11 7.22 -14.29
C ARG A 37 -1.03 5.93 -13.45
N ARG A 38 -1.45 5.99 -12.18
CA ARG A 38 -1.50 4.84 -11.26
C ARG A 38 -2.91 4.61 -10.72
N SER A 39 -3.18 3.39 -10.25
CA SER A 39 -4.41 3.10 -9.51
C SER A 39 -4.33 3.68 -8.09
N MET A 40 -5.48 3.98 -7.50
CA MET A 40 -5.54 4.47 -6.11
C MET A 40 -4.89 3.52 -5.12
N SER A 41 -5.11 2.22 -5.26
CA SER A 41 -4.53 1.20 -4.36
C SER A 41 -3.01 1.18 -4.45
N ALA A 42 -2.44 1.18 -5.66
CA ALA A 42 -1.00 1.23 -5.85
C ALA A 42 -0.40 2.52 -5.28
N GLN A 43 -1.08 3.65 -5.49
CA GLN A 43 -0.65 4.93 -4.93
C GLN A 43 -0.68 4.94 -3.39
N VAL A 44 -1.72 4.37 -2.77
CA VAL A 44 -1.80 4.27 -1.30
C VAL A 44 -0.67 3.42 -0.75
N VAL A 45 -0.37 2.28 -1.38
CA VAL A 45 0.75 1.42 -0.95
C VAL A 45 2.06 2.19 -0.98
N LEU A 46 2.36 2.89 -2.08
CA LEU A 46 3.58 3.70 -2.23
C LEU A 46 3.69 4.77 -1.13
N LEU A 47 2.61 5.49 -0.86
CA LEU A 47 2.59 6.52 0.19
C LEU A 47 2.81 5.93 1.59
N ILE A 48 2.26 4.74 1.86
CA ILE A 48 2.46 4.02 3.12
C ILE A 48 3.94 3.58 3.24
N GLU A 49 4.51 2.99 2.19
CA GLU A 49 5.91 2.57 2.16
C GLU A 49 6.87 3.75 2.41
N GLU A 50 6.65 4.88 1.74
CA GLU A 50 7.44 6.09 1.95
C GLU A 50 7.29 6.65 3.38
N ALA A 51 6.07 6.60 3.95
CA ALA A 51 5.83 7.04 5.31
C ALA A 51 6.55 6.14 6.33
N VAL A 52 6.49 4.82 6.16
CA VAL A 52 7.18 3.84 7.01
C VAL A 52 8.69 4.01 6.91
N LYS A 53 9.24 4.10 5.70
CA LYS A 53 10.67 4.31 5.49
C LYS A 53 11.17 5.58 6.19
N ARG A 54 10.47 6.70 6.00
CA ARG A 54 10.82 7.97 6.69
C ARG A 54 10.74 7.84 8.21
N ALA A 55 9.78 7.08 8.73
CA ALA A 55 9.66 6.85 10.16
C ALA A 55 10.81 5.98 10.71
N GLN A 56 11.29 5.00 9.96
CA GLN A 56 12.47 4.20 10.28
C GLN A 56 13.74 5.05 10.27
N GLU A 57 13.95 5.85 9.23
CA GLU A 57 15.10 6.77 9.10
C GLU A 57 15.15 7.80 10.25
N GLN A 58 13.99 8.19 10.78
CA GLN A 58 13.87 9.09 11.93
C GLN A 58 13.95 8.38 13.28
N GLY A 59 14.07 7.04 13.31
CA GLY A 59 14.08 6.24 14.53
C GLY A 59 12.74 6.22 15.28
N LYS A 60 11.63 6.55 14.62
CA LYS A 60 10.28 6.55 15.24
C LYS A 60 9.69 5.15 15.38
N ILE A 61 10.06 4.25 14.49
CA ILE A 61 9.71 2.83 14.51
C ILE A 61 10.97 2.00 14.21
N PRO A 62 11.08 0.77 14.75
CA PRO A 62 12.21 -0.09 14.44
C PRO A 62 12.26 -0.44 12.95
N ASP A 63 13.48 -0.69 12.45
CA ASP A 63 13.64 -1.23 11.11
C ASP A 63 13.04 -2.64 11.03
N SER A 64 12.24 -2.89 10.00
CA SER A 64 11.49 -4.15 9.88
C SER A 64 12.41 -5.37 9.68
N ALA A 65 13.69 -5.18 9.37
CA ALA A 65 14.68 -6.26 9.34
C ALA A 65 15.00 -6.85 10.73
N ASP A 66 14.52 -6.22 11.82
CA ASP A 66 14.73 -6.70 13.19
C ASP A 66 13.67 -7.71 13.68
N LYS A 67 12.63 -8.00 12.86
CA LYS A 67 11.48 -8.83 13.28
C LYS A 67 11.51 -10.28 12.78
N SER A 68 12.68 -10.87 12.56
CA SER A 68 12.84 -12.32 12.42
C SER A 68 13.82 -12.85 13.47
N LYS A 69 13.34 -13.08 14.68
CA LYS A 69 14.01 -13.90 15.68
C LYS A 69 13.01 -14.79 16.39
#